data_AF-A0A0Q4QPW6-F1
#
_entry.id   AF-A0A0Q4QPW6-F1
#
_cell.length_a   1.000
_cell.length_b   1.000
_cell.length_c   1.000
_cell.angle_alpha   90.00
_cell.angle_beta   90.00
_cell.angle_gamma   90.00
#
_symmetry.space_group_name_H-M   'P 1'
#
loop_
_entity.id
_entity.type
_entity.pdbx_description
1 polymer ?
#
loop_
_entity_poly.entity_id
_entity_poly.type
_entity_poly.pdbx_seq_one_letter_code
_entity_poly.pdbx_strand_id
1 'polypeptide(L)'
;MESIAKYNDDYWTIVDEWVSIDYQDGKIYGGDGQMGNEGFIACTDAEDHLVWGIFFENSNPIKNLEIKDKTLIAINEHTELQIEINLENLTQIKMTCLKSN
;
A
#
# COMPACT_ATOMS: atom_id res chain seq x y z
N MET A 1 -4.68 -18.58 -20.10
CA MET A 1 -5.41 -18.00 -18.95
C MET A 1 -6.50 -17.12 -19.52
N GLU A 2 -7.77 -17.37 -19.17
CA GLU A 2 -8.86 -16.47 -19.57
C GLU A 2 -8.75 -15.19 -18.72
N SER A 3 -9.02 -14.04 -19.35
CA SER A 3 -9.02 -12.76 -18.64
C SER A 3 -10.13 -12.76 -17.60
N ILE A 4 -9.82 -12.31 -16.38
CA ILE A 4 -10.82 -12.05 -15.33
C ILE A 4 -11.90 -11.11 -15.87
N ALA A 5 -11.57 -10.29 -16.88
CA ALA A 5 -12.40 -9.37 -17.68
C ALA A 5 -13.73 -9.92 -18.24
N LYS A 6 -13.89 -11.25 -18.24
CA LYS A 6 -15.08 -11.95 -18.75
C LYS A 6 -16.23 -12.05 -17.72
N TYR A 7 -15.96 -11.80 -16.44
CA TYR A 7 -16.86 -12.12 -15.32
C TYR A 7 -17.55 -10.93 -14.60
N ASN A 8 -17.16 -9.67 -14.81
CA ASN A 8 -17.61 -8.46 -14.10
C ASN A 8 -17.01 -7.16 -14.68
N ASP A 9 -17.66 -6.43 -15.58
CA ASP A 9 -17.11 -5.22 -16.26
C ASP A 9 -16.49 -4.11 -15.36
N ASP A 10 -16.69 -4.16 -14.04
CA ASP A 10 -16.13 -3.23 -13.05
C ASP A 10 -15.03 -3.88 -12.18
N TYR A 11 -13.86 -4.12 -12.78
CA TYR A 11 -12.67 -4.68 -12.10
C TYR A 11 -11.81 -3.64 -11.40
N TRP A 12 -12.24 -2.38 -11.44
CA TRP A 12 -11.43 -1.25 -11.02
C TRP A 12 -11.71 -0.97 -9.54
N THR A 13 -10.70 -1.20 -8.71
CA THR A 13 -10.71 -0.72 -7.32
C THR A 13 -10.27 0.75 -7.32
N ILE A 14 -11.13 1.61 -6.78
CA ILE A 14 -10.80 3.01 -6.52
C ILE A 14 -10.14 3.05 -5.14
N VAL A 15 -8.97 3.67 -5.05
CA VAL A 15 -8.25 3.91 -3.80
C VAL A 15 -8.11 5.41 -3.58
N ASP A 16 -8.14 5.83 -2.32
CA ASP A 16 -7.96 7.23 -1.95
C ASP A 16 -6.54 7.44 -1.41
N GLU A 17 -5.70 8.15 -2.15
CA GLU A 17 -4.35 8.54 -1.70
C GLU A 17 -4.43 9.49 -0.50
N TRP A 18 -3.68 9.17 0.55
CA TRP A 18 -3.50 10.04 1.72
C TRP A 18 -2.06 10.50 1.87
N VAL A 19 -1.10 9.69 1.43
CA VAL A 19 0.33 9.97 1.51
C VAL A 19 1.06 9.37 0.32
N SER A 20 2.13 10.02 -0.12
CA SER A 20 3.04 9.47 -1.12
C SER A 20 4.50 9.82 -0.83
N ILE A 21 5.41 9.02 -1.37
CA ILE A 21 6.86 9.25 -1.35
C ILE A 21 7.44 8.91 -2.73
N ASP A 22 8.40 9.71 -3.19
CA ASP A 22 9.13 9.44 -4.43
C ASP A 22 9.97 8.16 -4.27
N TYR A 23 9.91 7.28 -5.27
CA TYR A 23 10.66 6.02 -5.26
C TYR A 23 11.08 5.65 -6.68
N GLN A 24 12.40 5.56 -6.89
CA GLN A 24 12.99 5.42 -8.23
C GLN A 24 12.49 6.55 -9.14
N ASP A 25 11.99 6.23 -10.32
CA ASP A 25 11.41 7.21 -11.24
C ASP A 25 9.88 7.38 -11.06
N GLY A 26 9.27 6.66 -10.12
CA GLY A 26 7.84 6.71 -9.81
C GLY A 26 7.56 7.10 -8.36
N LYS A 27 6.45 6.60 -7.81
CA LYS A 27 6.00 6.92 -6.44
C LYS A 27 5.43 5.70 -5.73
N ILE A 28 5.53 5.72 -4.41
CA ILE A 28 4.77 4.82 -3.53
C ILE A 28 3.68 5.63 -2.84
N TYR A 29 2.47 5.10 -2.88
CA TYR A 29 1.25 5.67 -2.30
C TYR A 29 0.79 4.84 -1.11
N GLY A 30 0.19 5.51 -0.14
CA GLY A 30 -0.54 4.90 0.96
C GLY A 30 -1.86 5.63 1.17
N GLY A 31 -2.88 4.89 1.61
CA GLY A 31 -4.18 5.47 1.90
C GLY A 31 -5.24 4.43 2.23
N ASP A 32 -6.48 4.75 1.90
CA ASP A 32 -7.66 3.93 2.17
C ASP A 32 -8.13 3.17 0.92
N GLY A 33 -8.57 1.93 1.14
CA GLY A 33 -9.36 1.17 0.18
C GLY A 33 -10.81 1.64 0.15
N GLN A 34 -11.62 0.99 -0.68
CA GLN A 34 -12.94 1.51 -1.06
C GLN A 34 -13.99 1.44 0.08
N MET A 35 -13.72 0.68 1.14
CA MET A 35 -14.68 0.38 2.22
C MET A 35 -14.38 1.07 3.57
N GLY A 36 -13.33 1.89 3.66
CA GLY A 36 -13.07 2.72 4.85
C GLY A 36 -12.34 2.02 6.01
N ASN A 37 -12.01 0.74 5.85
CA ASN A 37 -11.32 -0.09 6.85
C ASN A 37 -10.04 -0.74 6.30
N GLU A 38 -9.77 -0.53 5.01
CA GLU A 38 -8.70 -1.18 4.28
C GLU A 38 -7.54 -0.20 4.11
N GLY A 39 -6.33 -0.55 4.54
CA GLY A 39 -5.16 0.20 4.11
C GLY A 39 -4.67 -0.34 2.78
N PHE A 40 -4.22 0.55 1.89
CA PHE A 40 -3.46 0.13 0.72
C PHE A 40 -2.06 0.75 0.71
N ILE A 41 -1.16 0.06 0.03
CA ILE A 41 0.14 0.57 -0.40
C ILE A 41 0.32 0.19 -1.86
N ALA A 42 0.60 1.15 -2.73
CA ALA A 42 0.80 0.88 -4.16
C ALA A 42 2.04 1.61 -4.68
N CYS A 43 2.70 1.05 -5.69
CA CYS A 43 3.83 1.67 -6.38
C CYS A 43 3.49 1.87 -7.85
N THR A 44 3.84 3.03 -8.38
CA THR A 44 3.77 3.34 -9.80
C THR A 44 5.16 3.55 -10.39
N ASP A 45 5.25 3.49 -11.72
CA ASP A 45 6.41 3.96 -12.48
C ASP A 45 6.28 5.46 -12.83
N ALA A 46 7.21 5.96 -13.65
CA ALA A 46 7.26 7.37 -14.07
C ALA A 46 6.07 7.83 -14.94
N GLU A 47 5.31 6.88 -15.49
CA GLU A 47 4.13 7.12 -16.32
C GLU A 47 2.83 6.87 -15.54
N ASP A 48 2.93 6.77 -14.20
CA ASP A 48 1.83 6.44 -13.28
C ASP A 48 1.19 5.07 -13.52
N HIS A 49 1.90 4.13 -14.17
CA HIS A 49 1.42 2.76 -14.31
C HIS A 49 1.68 1.96 -13.02
N LEU A 50 0.68 1.19 -12.57
CA LEU A 50 0.80 0.33 -11.40
C LEU A 50 1.87 -0.75 -11.61
N VAL A 51 2.89 -0.75 -10.74
CA VAL A 51 3.95 -1.77 -10.70
C VAL A 51 3.56 -2.89 -9.73
N TRP A 52 3.10 -2.53 -8.52
CA TRP A 52 2.60 -3.47 -7.52
C TRP A 52 1.66 -2.78 -6.53
N GLY A 53 0.81 -3.56 -5.86
CA GLY A 53 -0.09 -3.10 -4.80
C GLY A 53 -0.27 -4.15 -3.71
N ILE A 54 -0.43 -3.69 -2.47
CA ILE A 54 -0.67 -4.50 -1.28
C ILE A 54 -1.87 -3.88 -0.55
N PHE A 55 -2.84 -4.73 -0.21
CA PHE A 55 -4.09 -4.34 0.45
C PHE A 55 -4.21 -5.09 1.78
N PHE A 56 -4.68 -4.38 2.80
CA PHE A 56 -4.81 -4.88 4.16
C PHE A 56 -6.25 -4.74 4.63
N GLU A 57 -6.90 -5.85 4.97
CA GLU A 57 -8.34 -5.88 5.28
C GLU A 57 -8.74 -5.13 6.58
N ASN A 58 -7.82 -4.96 7.53
CA ASN A 58 -8.11 -4.40 8.86
C ASN A 58 -6.97 -3.51 9.39
N SER A 59 -6.36 -2.68 8.53
CA SER A 59 -5.26 -1.82 8.97
C SER A 59 -5.67 -0.38 9.25
N ASN A 60 -6.85 0.07 8.81
CA ASN A 60 -7.15 1.48 8.61
C ASN A 60 -6.20 2.13 7.56
N PRO A 61 -6.49 3.36 7.10
CA PRO A 61 -5.71 4.00 6.04
C PRO A 61 -4.22 4.14 6.40
N ILE A 62 -3.35 4.00 5.41
CA ILE A 62 -1.92 4.26 5.57
C ILE A 62 -1.67 5.77 5.47
N LYS A 63 -1.06 6.35 6.50
CA LYS A 63 -0.90 7.82 6.63
C LYS A 63 0.55 8.29 6.64
N ASN A 64 1.48 7.37 6.84
CA ASN A 64 2.91 7.69 6.84
C ASN A 64 3.69 6.61 6.07
N LEU A 65 4.65 7.07 5.27
CA LEU A 65 5.59 6.26 4.51
C LEU A 65 7.00 6.79 4.72
N GLU A 66 7.93 5.89 4.99
CA GLU A 66 9.36 6.19 5.07
C GLU A 66 10.14 5.06 4.41
N ILE A 67 11.16 5.38 3.62
CA ILE A 67 12.08 4.39 3.07
C ILE A 67 13.40 4.47 3.84
N LYS A 68 13.82 3.33 4.40
CA LYS A 68 15.14 3.14 5.01
C LYS A 68 15.86 2.02 4.30
N ASP A 69 16.94 2.36 3.59
CA ASP A 69 17.68 1.45 2.72
C ASP A 69 16.77 0.73 1.70
N LYS A 70 16.46 -0.54 1.97
CA LYS A 70 15.64 -1.42 1.12
C LYS A 70 14.28 -1.73 1.74
N THR A 71 13.95 -1.09 2.86
CA THR A 71 12.73 -1.35 3.61
C THR A 71 11.81 -0.13 3.52
N LEU A 72 10.60 -0.35 3.01
CA LEU A 72 9.50 0.58 3.17
C LEU A 72 8.87 0.37 4.56
N ILE A 73 8.75 1.46 5.32
CA ILE A 73 8.08 1.50 6.60
C ILE A 73 6.79 2.30 6.39
N ALA A 74 5.65 1.67 6.63
CA ALA A 74 4.34 2.28 6.57
C ALA A 74 3.68 2.27 7.95
N ILE A 75 2.99 3.34 8.31
CA ILE A 75 2.25 3.45 9.57
C ILE A 75 0.81 3.85 9.27
N ASN A 76 -0.13 3.15 9.91
CA ASN A 76 -1.55 3.46 9.77
C ASN A 76 -1.94 4.76 10.49
N GLU A 77 -3.13 5.28 10.18
CA GLU A 77 -3.62 6.55 10.72
C GLU A 77 -3.54 6.64 12.26
N HIS A 78 -3.87 5.57 12.96
CA HIS A 78 -3.92 5.55 14.43
C HIS A 78 -2.58 5.20 15.09
N THR A 79 -1.49 5.07 14.32
CA THR A 79 -0.15 4.74 14.83
C THR A 79 -0.08 3.46 15.66
N GLU A 80 -1.00 2.54 15.41
CA GLU A 80 -1.14 1.26 16.10
C GLU A 80 -0.53 0.10 15.30
N LEU A 81 -0.28 0.32 14.00
CA LEU A 81 0.28 -0.69 13.11
C LEU A 81 1.44 -0.10 12.32
N GLN A 82 2.59 -0.75 12.43
CA GLN A 82 3.74 -0.55 11.56
C GLN A 82 3.88 -1.74 10.62
N ILE A 83 4.06 -1.45 9.34
CA ILE A 83 4.24 -2.43 8.26
C ILE A 83 5.61 -2.17 7.64
N GLU A 84 6.48 -3.17 7.65
CA GLU A 84 7.81 -3.13 7.04
C GLU A 84 7.81 -4.07 5.83
N ILE A 85 8.09 -3.54 4.63
CA ILE A 85 8.12 -4.30 3.38
C ILE A 85 9.52 -4.21 2.79
N ASN A 86 10.12 -5.36 2.48
CA ASN A 86 11.38 -5.40 1.72
C ASN A 86 11.11 -5.09 0.24
N LEU A 87 11.67 -3.99 -0.26
CA LEU A 87 11.49 -3.52 -1.63
C LEU A 87 12.22 -4.39 -2.68
N GLU A 88 13.16 -5.24 -2.28
CA GLU A 88 13.77 -6.25 -3.16
C GLU A 88 13.01 -7.59 -3.16
N ASN A 89 12.14 -7.81 -2.17
CA ASN A 89 11.29 -8.98 -2.08
C ASN A 89 9.98 -8.63 -1.38
N LEU A 90 8.99 -8.21 -2.18
CA LEU A 90 7.70 -7.70 -1.71
C LEU A 90 6.88 -8.69 -0.88
N THR A 91 7.22 -9.99 -0.91
CA THR A 91 6.56 -11.01 -0.07
C THR A 91 7.11 -11.04 1.36
N GLN A 92 8.27 -10.42 1.62
CA GLN A 92 8.83 -10.28 2.96
C GLN A 92 8.24 -9.05 3.64
N ILE A 93 7.13 -9.29 4.32
CA ILE A 93 6.38 -8.28 5.05
C ILE A 93 6.42 -8.62 6.54
N LYS A 94 6.76 -7.63 7.36
CA LYS A 94 6.69 -7.71 8.82
C LYS A 94 5.70 -6.69 9.33
N MET A 95 4.73 -7.15 10.13
CA MET A 95 3.72 -6.31 10.75
C MET A 95 3.95 -6.29 12.26
N THR A 96 3.95 -5.09 12.84
CA THR A 96 4.16 -4.90 14.29
C THR A 96 3.04 -4.03 14.84
N CYS A 97 2.26 -4.56 15.78
CA CYS A 97 1.32 -3.75 16.55
C CYS A 97 2.10 -2.88 17.54
N LEU A 98 1.96 -1.57 17.41
CA LEU A 98 2.48 -0.58 18.32
C LEU A 98 1.47 -0.44 19.47
N LYS A 99 1.89 -0.77 20.69
CA LYS A 99 1.01 -0.60 21.86
C LYS A 99 0.81 0.89 22.12
N SER A 100 -0.44 1.31 22.17
CA SER A 100 -0.81 2.60 22.77
C SER A 100 -0.45 2.54 24.26
N ASN A 101 0.42 3.47 24.71
CA ASN A 101 0.72 3.67 26.12
C ASN A 101 -0.47 4.25 26.88
#